data_AF-A0A090VLW6-F1
#
_entry.id   AF-A0A090VLW6-F1
#
_cell.length_a   1.000
_cell.length_b   1.000
_cell.length_c   1.000
_cell.angle_alpha   90.00
_cell.angle_beta   90.00
_cell.angle_gamma   90.00
#
_symmetry.space_group_name_H-M   'P 1'
#
loop_
_entity.id
_entity.type
_entity.pdbx_description
1 polymer ?
#
loop_
_entity_poly.entity_id
_entity_poly.type
_entity_poly.pdbx_seq_one_letter_code
_entity_poly.pdbx_strand_id
1 'polypeptide(L)'
;MTIGLFVLAVGTFLGGIWANESWGRYWAWDPKETWALISIIVYAIVLHLRLIPKLKSNYVLNTASVFAFGSIIMTSFGVNYYLSGLHSYAAGDPLPIPTFIYVLVALVIIVSVLAYFRKRSFNATNT
;
A
#
# COMPACT_ATOMS: atom_id res chain seq x y z
N MET A 1 2.02 9.35 -6.88
CA MET A 1 2.99 8.24 -6.66
C MET A 1 4.40 8.74 -6.33
N THR A 2 5.04 9.58 -7.16
CA THR A 2 6.45 10.01 -6.93
C THR A 2 6.68 10.72 -5.60
N ILE A 3 5.86 11.71 -5.26
CA ILE A 3 5.94 12.42 -3.96
C ILE A 3 5.72 11.44 -2.80
N GLY A 4 4.75 10.53 -2.94
CA GLY A 4 4.45 9.50 -1.94
C GLY A 4 5.65 8.60 -1.68
N LEU A 5 6.34 8.11 -2.72
CA LEU A 5 7.56 7.32 -2.56
C LEU A 5 8.66 8.11 -1.83
N PHE A 6 8.87 9.37 -2.21
CA PHE A 6 9.90 10.20 -1.60
C PHE A 6 9.65 10.42 -0.11
N VAL A 7 8.44 10.85 0.25
CA VAL A 7 8.05 11.09 1.65
C VAL A 7 8.07 9.79 2.45
N LEU A 8 7.62 8.68 1.87
CA LEU A 8 7.59 7.38 2.53
C LEU A 8 9.02 6.83 2.75
N ALA A 9 9.92 6.97 1.78
CA ALA A 9 11.32 6.59 1.93
C ALA A 9 12.02 7.45 3.00
N VAL A 10 11.95 8.78 2.88
CA VAL A 10 12.57 9.72 3.84
C VAL A 10 11.99 9.51 5.24
N GLY A 11 10.66 9.38 5.36
CA GLY A 11 9.99 9.12 6.63
C GLY A 11 10.41 7.81 7.28
N THR A 12 10.63 6.74 6.49
CA THR A 12 11.11 5.45 7.00
C THR A 12 12.54 5.56 7.53
N PHE A 13 13.43 6.26 6.83
CA PHE A 13 14.81 6.49 7.29
C PHE A 13 14.86 7.37 8.55
N LEU A 14 14.09 8.46 8.58
CA LEU A 14 13.98 9.31 9.78
C LEU A 14 13.39 8.53 10.97
N GLY A 15 12.42 7.66 10.72
CA GLY A 15 11.87 6.74 11.71
C GLY A 15 12.93 5.80 12.29
N GLY A 16 13.82 5.26 11.45
CA GLY A 16 14.94 4.42 11.89
C GLY A 16 15.96 5.17 12.76
N ILE A 17 16.25 6.43 12.45
CA ILE A 17 17.10 7.28 13.30
C ILE A 17 16.46 7.49 14.68
N TRP A 18 15.17 7.81 14.70
CA TRP A 18 14.42 7.98 15.94
C TRP A 18 14.32 6.68 16.75
N ALA A 19 14.16 5.53 16.09
CA ALA A 19 14.14 4.23 16.75
C ALA A 19 15.49 3.91 17.43
N ASN A 20 16.61 4.31 16.82
CA ASN A 20 17.92 4.14 17.42
C ASN A 20 18.08 4.99 18.70
N GLU A 21 17.62 6.23 18.68
CA GLU A 21 17.64 7.10 19.85
C GLU A 21 16.72 6.58 20.98
N SER A 22 15.59 5.97 20.61
CA SER A 22 14.57 5.54 21.58
C SER A 22 14.84 4.15 22.17
N TRP A 23 15.31 3.21 21.35
CA TRP A 23 15.41 1.78 21.70
C TRP A 23 16.79 1.18 21.42
N GLY A 24 17.79 2.00 21.06
CA GLY A 24 19.18 1.58 20.86
C GLY A 24 19.43 0.74 19.60
N ARG A 25 18.48 0.72 18.65
CA ARG A 25 18.63 0.02 17.37
C ARG A 25 17.88 0.74 16.24
N TYR A 26 18.43 0.70 15.03
CA TYR A 26 17.82 1.34 13.85
C TYR A 26 16.60 0.61 13.28
N TRP A 27 16.53 -0.70 13.48
CA TRP A 27 15.51 -1.57 12.88
C TRP A 27 15.39 -2.87 13.68
N ALA A 28 14.17 -3.30 13.95
CA ALA A 28 13.80 -4.49 14.72
C ALA A 28 13.06 -5.57 13.90
N TRP A 29 12.74 -5.31 12.62
CA TRP A 29 11.89 -6.16 11.79
C TRP A 29 10.50 -6.39 12.36
N ASP A 30 9.99 -5.42 13.12
CA ASP A 30 8.64 -5.51 13.60
C ASP A 30 7.63 -5.44 12.43
N PRO A 31 6.38 -5.85 12.63
CA PRO A 31 5.35 -5.73 11.62
C PRO A 31 5.24 -4.34 10.99
N LYS A 32 5.40 -3.24 11.76
CA LYS A 32 5.26 -1.88 11.21
C LYS A 32 6.43 -1.50 10.31
N GLU A 33 7.65 -1.76 10.78
CA GLU A 33 8.87 -1.58 10.00
C GLU A 33 8.86 -2.40 8.70
N THR A 34 8.50 -3.68 8.78
CA THR A 34 8.44 -4.57 7.61
C THR A 34 7.42 -4.07 6.58
N TRP A 35 6.25 -3.62 7.02
CA TRP A 35 5.22 -3.07 6.13
C TRP A 35 5.58 -1.69 5.56
N ALA A 36 6.35 -0.88 6.30
CA ALA A 36 6.91 0.36 5.76
C ALA A 36 7.86 0.06 4.58
N LEU A 37 8.73 -0.95 4.71
CA LEU A 37 9.61 -1.40 3.63
C LEU A 37 8.82 -1.96 2.44
N ILE A 38 7.81 -2.79 2.68
CA ILE A 38 6.92 -3.32 1.63
C ILE A 38 6.25 -2.17 0.88
N SER A 39 5.77 -1.15 1.58
CA SER A 39 5.14 0.03 0.96
C SER A 39 6.10 0.80 0.05
N ILE A 40 7.38 0.94 0.45
CA ILE A 40 8.42 1.54 -0.42
C ILE A 40 8.54 0.73 -1.72
N ILE A 41 8.65 -0.59 -1.60
CA ILE A 41 8.81 -1.50 -2.75
C ILE A 41 7.60 -1.43 -3.67
N VAL A 42 6.37 -1.47 -3.13
CA VAL A 42 5.13 -1.39 -3.91
C VAL A 42 5.04 -0.07 -4.66
N TYR A 43 5.36 1.06 -4.01
CA TYR A 43 5.38 2.37 -4.68
C TYR A 43 6.46 2.44 -5.77
N ALA A 44 7.63 1.85 -5.54
CA ALA A 44 8.70 1.75 -6.52
C ALA A 44 8.26 0.92 -7.76
N ILE A 45 7.57 -0.20 -7.55
CA ILE A 45 7.02 -1.02 -8.65
C ILE A 45 6.05 -0.20 -9.51
N VAL A 46 5.12 0.55 -8.90
CA VAL A 46 4.17 1.38 -9.67
C VAL A 46 4.89 2.44 -10.50
N LEU A 47 5.95 3.05 -9.98
CA LEU A 47 6.78 3.98 -10.74
C LEU A 47 7.58 3.27 -11.84
N HIS A 48 8.06 2.07 -11.59
CA HIS A 48 8.78 1.27 -12.59
C HIS A 48 7.88 0.86 -13.76
N LEU A 49 6.61 0.53 -13.49
CA LEU A 49 5.60 0.26 -14.52
C LEU A 49 5.38 1.47 -15.46
N ARG A 50 5.61 2.70 -14.99
CA ARG A 50 5.51 3.91 -15.80
C ARG A 50 6.62 4.03 -16.84
N LEU A 51 7.78 3.41 -16.58
CA LEU A 51 8.94 3.43 -17.48
C LEU A 51 8.82 2.38 -18.60
N ILE A 52 7.95 1.38 -18.43
CA ILE A 52 7.75 0.30 -19.40
C ILE A 52 6.68 0.73 -20.44
N PRO A 53 7.04 0.97 -21.72
CA PRO A 53 6.11 1.51 -22.71
C PRO A 53 4.87 0.64 -22.95
N LYS A 54 5.04 -0.70 -22.86
CA LYS A 54 3.94 -1.67 -23.02
C LYS A 54 2.93 -1.65 -21.85
N LEU A 55 3.36 -1.24 -20.66
CA LEU A 55 2.54 -1.23 -19.44
C LEU A 55 2.10 0.17 -19.01
N LYS A 56 2.54 1.20 -19.73
CA LYS A 56 2.18 2.62 -19.53
C LYS A 56 0.75 2.94 -20.01
N SER A 57 -0.21 2.07 -19.72
CA SER A 57 -1.62 2.33 -19.96
C SER A 57 -2.24 3.00 -18.73
N ASN A 58 -3.06 4.04 -18.95
CA ASN A 58 -3.75 4.76 -17.88
C ASN A 58 -4.51 3.82 -16.92
N TYR A 59 -5.11 2.75 -17.44
CA TYR A 59 -5.78 1.74 -16.63
C TYR A 59 -4.81 0.99 -15.70
N VAL A 60 -3.67 0.55 -16.22
CA VAL A 60 -2.69 -0.24 -15.45
C VAL A 60 -2.11 0.63 -14.35
N LEU A 61 -1.75 1.88 -14.68
CA LEU A 61 -1.19 2.83 -13.71
C LEU A 61 -2.21 3.25 -12.65
N ASN A 62 -3.48 3.52 -13.01
CA ASN A 62 -4.51 3.86 -12.03
C ASN A 62 -4.82 2.68 -11.10
N THR A 63 -5.01 1.48 -11.66
CA THR A 63 -5.31 0.27 -10.88
C THR A 63 -4.16 -0.05 -9.93
N ALA A 64 -2.92 -0.06 -10.42
CA ALA A 64 -1.74 -0.31 -9.60
C ALA A 64 -1.55 0.76 -8.50
N SER A 65 -1.91 2.02 -8.77
CA SER A 65 -1.84 3.10 -7.77
C SER A 65 -2.85 2.90 -6.63
N VAL A 66 -4.06 2.39 -6.92
CA VAL A 66 -5.06 2.06 -5.89
C VAL A 66 -4.56 0.94 -4.98
N PHE A 67 -4.00 -0.13 -5.55
CA PHE A 67 -3.42 -1.21 -4.75
C PHE A 67 -2.20 -0.75 -3.95
N ALA A 68 -1.36 0.12 -4.51
CA ALA A 68 -0.26 0.72 -3.78
C ALA A 68 -0.73 1.54 -2.59
N PHE A 69 -1.80 2.34 -2.74
CA PHE A 69 -2.39 3.03 -1.60
C PHE A 69 -2.89 2.07 -0.51
N GLY A 70 -3.42 0.91 -0.91
CA GLY A 70 -3.79 -0.17 0.01
C GLY A 70 -2.64 -0.66 0.90
N SER A 71 -1.39 -0.68 0.39
CA SER A 71 -0.22 -1.05 1.21
C SER A 71 0.06 -0.05 2.34
N ILE A 72 -0.21 1.25 2.13
CA ILE A 72 -0.12 2.26 3.20
C ILE A 72 -1.22 2.04 4.23
N ILE A 73 -2.46 1.78 3.79
CA ILE A 73 -3.57 1.47 4.71
C ILE A 73 -3.23 0.24 5.57
N MET A 74 -2.62 -0.79 4.97
CA MET A 74 -2.16 -1.97 5.70
C MET A 74 -1.06 -1.63 6.70
N THR A 75 -0.11 -0.76 6.35
CA THR A 75 0.94 -0.32 7.28
C THR A 75 0.36 0.50 8.45
N SER A 76 -0.56 1.42 8.17
CA SER A 76 -1.12 2.35 9.18
C SER A 76 -2.21 1.73 10.05
N PHE A 77 -3.12 0.95 9.48
CA PHE A 77 -4.23 0.33 10.20
C PHE A 77 -4.04 -1.17 10.31
N GLY A 78 -3.69 -1.82 9.21
CA GLY A 78 -3.61 -3.27 9.14
C GLY A 78 -2.64 -3.88 10.17
N VAL A 79 -1.45 -3.32 10.32
CA VAL A 79 -0.49 -3.80 11.32
C VAL A 79 -1.02 -3.62 12.74
N ASN A 80 -1.77 -2.55 13.03
CA ASN A 80 -2.32 -2.34 14.37
C ASN A 80 -3.44 -3.32 14.73
N TYR A 81 -4.22 -3.80 13.76
CA TYR A 81 -5.37 -4.68 13.99
C TYR A 81 -5.11 -6.17 13.70
N TYR A 82 -4.21 -6.49 12.77
CA TYR A 82 -3.98 -7.87 12.30
C TYR A 82 -2.67 -8.50 12.79
N LEU A 83 -1.68 -7.70 13.20
CA LEU A 83 -0.37 -8.21 13.64
C LEU A 83 -0.04 -7.71 15.05
N SER A 84 0.32 -8.63 15.94
CA SER A 84 0.85 -8.30 17.27
C SER A 84 2.34 -7.98 17.20
N GLY A 85 2.77 -6.91 17.86
CA GLY A 85 4.19 -6.51 17.97
C GLY A 85 4.39 -5.43 19.03
N LEU A 86 5.63 -5.00 19.25
CA LEU A 86 6.00 -3.94 20.23
C LEU A 86 5.26 -2.60 20.01
N HIS A 87 4.63 -2.42 18.85
CA HIS A 87 3.83 -1.25 18.50
C HIS A 87 2.33 -1.50 18.45
N SER A 88 1.86 -2.67 18.88
CA SER A 88 0.42 -2.97 18.94
C SER A 88 -0.14 -2.33 20.21
N TYR A 89 -0.75 -1.15 20.05
CA TYR A 89 -1.44 -0.45 21.13
C TYR A 89 -2.83 -1.07 21.42
N ALA A 90 -3.27 -2.03 20.61
CA ALA A 90 -4.48 -2.84 20.81
C ALA A 90 -4.15 -4.09 21.64
N ALA A 91 -3.60 -3.90 22.83
CA ALA A 91 -3.45 -4.96 23.81
C ALA A 91 -4.79 -5.16 24.54
N GLY A 92 -5.77 -5.76 23.86
CA GLY A 92 -7.08 -6.04 24.44
C GLY A 92 -8.12 -6.32 23.37
N ASP A 93 -8.28 -7.60 23.05
CA ASP A 93 -9.19 -8.22 22.07
C ASP A 93 -9.12 -7.66 20.62
N PRO A 94 -9.03 -8.52 19.58
CA PRO A 94 -9.17 -8.06 18.21
C PRO A 94 -10.56 -7.46 18.05
N LEU A 95 -10.64 -6.12 18.07
CA LEU A 95 -11.88 -5.42 17.78
C LEU A 95 -12.40 -5.92 16.44
N PRO A 96 -13.68 -6.34 16.35
CA PRO A 96 -14.22 -6.89 15.13
C PRO A 96 -14.02 -5.87 14.01
N ILE A 97 -13.36 -6.30 12.94
CA ILE A 97 -13.05 -5.45 11.78
C ILE A 97 -14.37 -4.84 11.32
N PRO A 98 -14.48 -3.50 11.28
CA PRO A 98 -15.70 -2.86 10.84
C PRO A 98 -16.12 -3.41 9.49
N THR A 99 -17.36 -3.87 9.39
CA THR A 99 -17.89 -4.59 8.21
C THR A 99 -17.74 -3.80 6.90
N PHE A 100 -17.68 -2.47 6.98
CA PHE A 100 -17.47 -1.59 5.83
C PHE A 100 -16.12 -1.82 5.13
N ILE A 101 -15.09 -2.35 5.81
CA ILE A 101 -13.78 -2.60 5.19
C ILE A 101 -13.89 -3.71 4.15
N TYR A 102 -14.64 -4.77 4.44
CA TYR A 102 -14.89 -5.85 3.47
C TYR A 102 -15.67 -5.34 2.25
N VAL A 103 -16.66 -4.47 2.47
CA VAL A 103 -17.43 -3.83 1.40
C VAL A 103 -16.53 -2.94 0.53
N LEU A 104 -15.63 -2.18 1.15
CA LEU A 104 -14.69 -1.30 0.45
C LEU A 104 -13.70 -2.09 -0.41
N VAL A 105 -13.13 -3.17 0.12
CA VAL A 105 -12.22 -4.05 -0.64
C VAL A 105 -12.96 -4.70 -1.82
N ALA A 106 -14.17 -5.22 -1.58
CA ALA A 106 -15.00 -5.79 -2.64
C ALA A 106 -15.33 -4.76 -3.72
N LEU A 107 -15.67 -3.53 -3.34
CA LEU A 107 -15.94 -2.43 -4.27
C LEU A 107 -14.70 -2.09 -5.10
N VAL A 108 -13.52 -1.99 -4.49
CA VAL A 108 -12.26 -1.71 -5.21
C VAL A 108 -11.95 -2.80 -6.23
N ILE A 109 -12.17 -4.08 -5.89
CA ILE A 109 -12.00 -5.20 -6.81
C ILE A 109 -13.02 -5.11 -7.96
N ILE A 110 -14.30 -4.91 -7.64
CA ILE A 110 -15.37 -4.79 -8.63
C ILE A 110 -15.08 -3.64 -9.61
N VAL A 111 -14.72 -2.45 -9.09
CA VAL A 111 -14.40 -1.29 -9.92
C VAL A 111 -13.17 -1.55 -10.79
N SER A 112 -12.15 -2.21 -10.27
CA SER A 112 -10.96 -2.59 -11.04
C SER A 112 -11.32 -3.56 -12.18
N VAL A 113 -12.14 -4.57 -11.88
CA VAL A 113 -12.61 -5.56 -12.87
C VAL A 113 -13.51 -4.91 -13.93
N LEU A 114 -14.46 -4.06 -13.52
CA LEU A 114 -15.32 -3.31 -14.45
C LEU A 114 -14.49 -2.37 -15.33
N ALA A 115 -13.50 -1.69 -14.77
CA ALA A 115 -12.60 -0.83 -15.52
C ALA A 115 -11.75 -1.62 -16.53
N TYR A 116 -11.36 -2.87 -16.21
CA TYR A 116 -10.70 -3.77 -17.15
C TYR A 116 -11.59 -4.09 -18.36
N PHE A 117 -12.83 -4.50 -18.10
CA PHE A 117 -13.79 -4.83 -19.17
C PHE A 117 -14.13 -3.60 -20.02
N ARG A 118 -14.31 -2.44 -19.39
CA ARG A 118 -14.59 -1.18 -20.10
C ARG A 118 -13.44 -0.76 -21.00
N LYS A 119 -12.18 -0.90 -20.53
CA LYS A 119 -11.00 -0.68 -21.38
C LYS A 119 -10.97 -1.61 -22.58
N ARG A 120 -11.29 -2.90 -22.39
CA ARG A 120 -11.33 -3.88 -23.49
C ARG A 120 -12.40 -3.52 -24.51
N SER A 121 -13.58 -3.10 -24.07
CA SER A 121 -14.66 -2.65 -24.96
C SER A 121 -14.29 -1.40 -25.74
N PHE A 122 -13.65 -0.41 -25.09
CA PHE A 122 -13.22 0.83 -25.75
C PHE A 122 -12.15 0.60 -26.82
N ASN A 123 -11.25 -0.35 -26.58
CA ASN A 123 -10.25 -0.72 -27.59
C ASN A 123 -10.85 -1.45 -28.79
N ALA A 124 -11.96 -2.17 -28.63
CA ALA A 124 -12.64 -2.88 -29.72
C ALA A 124 -13.46 -1.97 -30.64
N THR A 125 -13.89 -0.80 -30.15
CA THR A 125 -14.65 0.19 -30.94
C THR A 125 -13.76 1.18 -31.72
N ASN A 126 -12.47 1.26 -31.40
CA ASN A 126 -11.52 2.21 -32.01
C ASN A 126 -10.51 1.54 -32.98
N THR A 127 -10.81 0.30 -33.41
CA THR A 127 -10.11 -0.45 -34.46
C THR A 127 -11.07 -0.69 -35.61
#